data_AF-A0A5E6NJR4-F1
#
_entry.id   AF-A0A5E6NJR4-F1
#
_cell.length_a   1.000
_cell.length_b   1.000
_cell.length_c   1.000
_cell.angle_alpha   90.00
_cell.angle_beta   90.00
_cell.angle_gamma   90.00
#
_symmetry.space_group_name_H-M   'P 1'
#
loop_
_entity.id
_entity.type
_entity.pdbx_description
1 polymer ?
#
loop_
_entity_poly.entity_id
_entity_poly.type
_entity_poly.pdbx_seq_one_letter_code
_entity_poly.pdbx_strand_id
1 'polypeptide(L)'
;MKWRVGRAVIPANINHPESEPMIIGRNFMVKINGNIGNSALGSSIDEEVDKMVWGIRWGADTIMDLSTGKNIHETREWIIRNSPVPIGTVPIYQALEKVNGVAEDLTWEVFRDTLIEQAEQGVDYFTIHAGVRLKHVPLTIDRITGIVSRGGSIMAKWCLAHHTESFIYTHFEEICEIMKAYDVTFHSVMGCVQGVLLMRMMRRNLAS
;
A
#
# COMPACT_ATOMS: atom_id res chain seq x y z
N MET A 1 -28.60 3.69 10.28
CA MET A 1 -27.90 4.37 9.17
C MET A 1 -27.30 3.29 8.27
N LYS A 2 -27.78 3.12 7.01
CA LYS A 2 -27.34 2.02 6.13
C LYS A 2 -26.02 2.39 5.42
N TRP A 3 -24.87 2.10 6.03
CA TRP A 3 -23.54 2.10 5.37
C TRP A 3 -23.34 0.94 4.36
N ARG A 4 -24.41 0.31 3.87
CA ARG A 4 -24.40 -1.04 3.27
C ARG A 4 -23.87 -1.16 1.84
N VAL A 5 -23.16 -0.18 1.31
CA VAL A 5 -22.53 -0.33 -0.01
C VAL A 5 -21.15 0.30 0.10
N GLY A 6 -20.09 -0.50 -0.02
CA GLY A 6 -18.67 -0.09 0.02
C GLY A 6 -18.31 0.89 -1.09
N ARG A 7 -18.95 2.06 -1.10
CA ARG A 7 -18.79 3.19 -2.02
C ARG A 7 -18.04 4.34 -1.35
N ALA A 8 -17.72 4.17 -0.07
CA ALA A 8 -16.87 5.06 0.70
C ALA A 8 -16.10 4.27 1.77
N VAL A 9 -14.96 4.80 2.18
CA VAL A 9 -14.08 4.28 3.24
C VAL A 9 -13.62 5.41 4.14
N ILE A 10 -13.29 5.08 5.38
CA ILE A 10 -12.60 5.97 6.33
C ILE A 10 -11.31 5.23 6.70
N PRO A 11 -10.15 5.59 6.12
CA PRO A 11 -8.87 5.00 6.52
C PRO A 11 -8.53 5.53 7.92
N ALA A 12 -8.64 4.67 8.93
CA ALA A 12 -8.44 5.03 10.32
C ALA A 12 -7.95 3.81 11.10
N ASN A 13 -6.67 3.49 10.94
CA ASN A 13 -6.07 2.40 11.69
C ASN A 13 -6.18 2.70 13.20
N ILE A 14 -6.53 1.68 13.99
CA ILE A 14 -6.70 1.81 15.44
C ILE A 14 -5.46 2.35 16.16
N ASN A 15 -4.27 2.19 15.57
CA ASN A 15 -2.99 2.62 16.09
C ASN A 15 -2.55 4.00 15.60
N HIS A 16 -3.40 4.73 14.86
CA HIS A 16 -3.13 6.11 14.41
C HIS A 16 -4.09 7.12 15.07
N PRO A 17 -4.03 7.29 16.41
CA PRO A 17 -4.93 8.18 17.14
C PRO A 17 -4.74 9.67 16.81
N GLU A 18 -3.61 10.04 16.19
CA GLU A 18 -3.31 11.40 15.74
C GLU A 18 -4.12 11.80 14.49
N SER A 19 -4.65 10.82 13.74
CA SER A 19 -5.39 11.06 12.50
C SER A 19 -6.74 11.74 12.76
N GLU A 20 -6.99 12.86 12.08
CA GLU A 20 -8.30 13.47 12.00
C GLU A 20 -9.17 12.70 10.99
N PRO A 21 -10.24 12.00 11.41
CA PRO A 21 -10.95 11.08 10.53
C PRO A 21 -11.54 11.75 9.30
N MET A 22 -11.33 11.15 8.13
CA MET A 22 -11.88 11.64 6.86
C MET A 22 -12.45 10.53 5.98
N ILE A 23 -13.37 10.90 5.10
CA ILE A 23 -14.12 9.97 4.25
C ILE A 23 -13.72 10.12 2.77
N ILE A 24 -13.44 8.99 2.12
CA ILE A 24 -13.13 8.90 0.70
C ILE A 24 -14.28 8.15 0.01
N GLY A 25 -14.95 8.79 -0.95
CA GLY A 25 -16.01 8.15 -1.72
C GLY A 25 -16.66 9.08 -2.73
N ARG A 26 -17.34 8.50 -3.73
CA ARG A 26 -17.90 9.24 -4.89
C ARG A 26 -18.87 10.37 -4.52
N ASN A 27 -19.57 10.24 -3.39
CA ASN A 27 -20.60 11.19 -2.96
C ASN A 27 -20.05 12.28 -2.01
N PHE A 28 -18.73 12.34 -1.82
CA PHE A 28 -18.05 13.30 -0.95
C PHE A 28 -17.12 14.18 -1.79
N MET A 29 -16.55 15.23 -1.18
CA MET A 29 -15.55 16.05 -1.86
C MET A 29 -14.38 15.18 -2.34
N VAL A 30 -13.90 15.45 -3.55
CA VAL A 30 -12.69 14.83 -4.09
C VAL A 30 -11.54 15.02 -3.10
N LYS A 31 -10.71 13.99 -2.94
CA LYS A 31 -9.57 13.95 -2.04
C LYS A 31 -8.28 13.86 -2.84
N ILE A 32 -7.22 14.48 -2.38
CA ILE A 32 -5.90 14.53 -3.00
C ILE A 32 -4.87 13.85 -2.09
N ASN A 33 -3.98 13.07 -2.70
CA ASN A 33 -2.89 12.39 -1.99
C ASN A 33 -1.55 13.05 -2.31
N GLY A 34 -0.74 13.34 -1.29
CA GLY A 34 0.66 13.73 -1.43
C GLY A 34 1.58 12.52 -1.30
N ASN A 35 2.55 12.37 -2.21
CA ASN A 35 3.58 11.33 -2.09
C ASN A 35 4.87 11.97 -1.56
N ILE A 36 5.41 11.38 -0.49
CA ILE A 36 6.73 11.69 0.06
C ILE A 36 7.54 10.39 0.16
N GLY A 37 8.74 10.46 0.71
CA GLY A 37 9.56 9.30 1.00
C GLY A 37 11.02 9.54 0.67
N ASN A 38 11.87 8.98 1.53
CA ASN A 38 13.30 9.00 1.32
C ASN A 38 13.71 8.06 0.18
N SER A 39 14.92 8.24 -0.32
CA SER A 39 15.52 7.31 -1.28
C SER A 39 16.96 7.02 -0.92
N ALA A 40 17.53 5.96 -1.50
CA ALA A 40 18.96 5.67 -1.38
C ALA A 40 19.88 6.83 -1.82
N LEU A 41 19.37 7.80 -2.58
CA LEU A 41 20.11 8.94 -3.10
C LEU A 41 19.94 10.22 -2.26
N GLY A 42 19.06 10.23 -1.26
CA GLY A 42 18.92 11.37 -0.35
C GLY A 42 17.59 11.47 0.38
N SER A 43 17.60 12.40 1.34
CA SER A 43 16.59 12.82 2.30
C SER A 43 16.70 12.24 3.71
N SER A 44 16.59 13.13 4.70
CA SER A 44 16.62 12.83 6.14
C SER A 44 15.20 12.68 6.70
N ILE A 45 15.08 12.17 7.93
CA ILE A 45 13.79 12.09 8.63
C ILE A 45 13.15 13.48 8.74
N ASP A 46 13.91 14.50 9.15
CA ASP A 46 13.41 15.87 9.29
C ASP A 46 12.85 16.43 7.97
N GLU A 47 13.55 16.19 6.86
CA GLU A 47 13.09 16.62 5.54
C GLU A 47 11.79 15.93 5.11
N GLU A 48 11.61 14.64 5.43
CA GLU A 48 10.38 13.93 5.11
C GLU A 48 9.20 14.39 5.95
N VAL A 49 9.41 14.68 7.24
CA VAL A 49 8.40 15.29 8.11
C VAL A 49 8.04 16.70 7.61
N ASP A 50 9.02 17.52 7.21
CA ASP A 50 8.76 18.84 6.65
C ASP A 50 7.97 18.77 5.33
N LYS A 51 8.29 17.81 4.44
CA LYS A 51 7.51 17.58 3.21
C LYS A 51 6.08 17.18 3.51
N MET A 52 5.85 16.32 4.50
CA MET A 52 4.51 15.93 4.96
C MET A 52 3.73 17.16 5.41
N VAL A 53 4.29 17.93 6.36
CA VAL A 53 3.66 19.15 6.90
C VAL A 53 3.35 20.14 5.78
N TRP A 54 4.28 20.31 4.84
CA TRP A 54 4.10 21.18 3.68
C TRP A 54 2.97 20.70 2.77
N GLY A 55 2.94 19.41 2.44
CA GLY A 55 1.88 18.81 1.60
C GLY A 55 0.50 19.00 2.21
N ILE A 56 0.35 18.71 3.51
CA ILE A 56 -0.91 18.85 4.24
C ILE A 56 -1.33 20.33 4.27
N ARG A 57 -0.40 21.25 4.57
CA ARG A 57 -0.66 22.70 4.58
C ARG A 57 -1.24 23.20 3.26
N TRP A 58 -0.84 22.62 2.13
CA TRP A 58 -1.32 22.99 0.80
C TRP A 58 -2.47 22.13 0.27
N GLY A 59 -3.08 21.29 1.12
CA GLY A 59 -4.33 20.60 0.82
C GLY A 59 -4.19 19.13 0.41
N ALA A 60 -3.10 18.45 0.77
CA ALA A 60 -3.08 16.99 0.72
C ALA A 60 -4.02 16.42 1.81
N ASP A 61 -5.05 15.70 1.38
CA ASP A 61 -5.97 15.01 2.29
C ASP A 61 -5.38 13.71 2.83
N THR A 62 -4.44 13.09 2.13
CA THR A 62 -3.74 11.88 2.58
C THR A 62 -2.28 11.97 2.17
N ILE A 63 -1.41 11.27 2.88
CA ILE A 63 0.01 11.20 2.56
C ILE A 63 0.42 9.75 2.37
N MET A 64 1.21 9.46 1.35
CA MET A 64 1.89 8.17 1.24
C MET A 64 3.38 8.32 1.49
N ASP A 65 3.88 7.51 2.41
CA ASP A 65 5.31 7.26 2.56
C ASP A 65 5.75 6.18 1.55
N LEU A 66 6.49 6.61 0.54
CA LEU A 66 7.06 5.75 -0.50
C LEU A 66 8.57 5.55 -0.32
N SER A 67 9.06 5.74 0.92
CA SER A 67 10.47 5.59 1.29
C SER A 67 11.08 4.27 0.82
N THR A 68 12.33 4.35 0.37
CA THR A 68 13.14 3.21 -0.05
C THR A 68 14.59 3.34 0.44
N GLY A 69 15.24 2.21 0.71
CA GLY A 69 16.58 2.19 1.28
C GLY A 69 16.59 2.12 2.82
N LYS A 70 17.44 2.94 3.46
CA LYS A 70 17.72 2.85 4.90
C LYS A 70 16.65 3.56 5.75
N ASN A 71 16.50 3.11 6.99
CA ASN A 71 15.69 3.74 8.03
C ASN A 71 14.20 3.94 7.70
N ILE A 72 13.63 3.17 6.76
CA ILE A 72 12.20 3.28 6.37
C ILE A 72 11.28 3.17 7.59
N HIS A 73 11.56 2.26 8.52
CA HIS A 73 10.75 2.09 9.73
C HIS A 73 10.75 3.36 10.60
N GLU A 74 11.94 3.91 10.87
CA GLU A 74 12.10 5.09 11.73
C GLU A 74 11.53 6.35 11.08
N THR A 75 11.81 6.57 9.79
CA THR A 75 11.21 7.68 9.02
C THR A 75 9.70 7.63 9.07
N ARG A 76 9.10 6.45 8.85
CA ARG A 76 7.65 6.28 8.91
C ARG A 76 7.08 6.50 10.30
N GLU A 77 7.78 6.08 11.36
CA GLU A 77 7.34 6.33 12.73
C GLU A 77 7.17 7.82 13.00
N TRP A 78 8.19 8.62 12.63
CA TRP A 78 8.13 10.07 12.75
C TRP A 78 7.02 10.70 11.91
N ILE A 79 6.81 10.22 10.68
CA ILE A 79 5.71 10.67 9.82
C ILE A 79 4.36 10.40 10.49
N ILE A 80 4.08 9.15 10.90
CA ILE A 80 2.78 8.76 11.46
C ILE A 80 2.49 9.54 12.76
N ARG A 81 3.46 9.59 13.68
CA ARG A 81 3.25 10.30 14.97
C ARG A 81 3.04 11.81 14.84
N ASN A 82 3.34 12.40 13.67
CA ASN A 82 3.17 13.83 13.40
C ASN A 82 2.13 14.11 12.31
N SER A 83 1.39 13.10 11.83
CA SER A 83 0.42 13.27 10.75
C SER A 83 -1.01 13.40 11.28
N PRO A 84 -1.70 14.54 11.05
CA PRO A 84 -3.13 14.64 11.28
C PRO A 84 -3.97 14.00 10.17
N VAL A 85 -3.35 13.51 9.09
CA VAL A 85 -4.05 12.91 7.94
C VAL A 85 -3.70 11.42 7.79
N PRO A 86 -4.56 10.61 7.14
CA PRO A 86 -4.26 9.21 6.91
C PRO A 86 -2.95 8.99 6.15
N ILE A 87 -2.15 8.03 6.61
CA ILE A 87 -0.89 7.61 6.03
C ILE A 87 -1.07 6.30 5.25
N GLY A 88 -0.60 6.28 4.02
CA GLY A 88 -0.51 5.08 3.19
C GLY A 88 0.90 4.64 2.89
N THR A 89 1.05 3.37 2.53
CA THR A 89 2.35 2.81 2.11
C THR A 89 2.19 1.84 0.95
N VAL A 90 3.33 1.38 0.42
CA VAL A 90 3.42 0.20 -0.45
C VAL A 90 4.28 -0.85 0.28
N PRO A 91 3.70 -1.79 1.05
CA PRO A 91 4.47 -2.69 1.92
C PRO A 91 5.56 -3.50 1.21
N ILE A 92 5.40 -3.78 -0.09
CA ILE A 92 6.39 -4.52 -0.88
C ILE A 92 7.73 -3.79 -0.99
N TYR A 93 7.76 -2.46 -0.83
CA TYR A 93 9.01 -1.69 -0.89
C TYR A 93 9.90 -1.99 0.32
N GLN A 94 9.33 -1.96 1.53
CA GLN A 94 10.08 -2.33 2.72
C GLN A 94 10.41 -3.83 2.76
N ALA A 95 9.48 -4.69 2.33
CA ALA A 95 9.73 -6.13 2.24
C ALA A 95 10.92 -6.43 1.31
N LEU A 96 11.05 -5.68 0.20
CA LEU A 96 12.17 -5.80 -0.73
C LEU A 96 13.50 -5.39 -0.09
N GLU A 97 13.53 -4.34 0.74
CA GLU A 97 14.74 -3.96 1.48
C GLU A 97 15.14 -5.01 2.51
N LYS A 98 14.18 -5.68 3.16
CA LYS A 98 14.47 -6.80 4.09
C LYS A 98 15.16 -7.98 3.43
N VAL A 99 15.05 -8.11 2.10
CA VAL A 99 15.74 -9.12 1.28
C VAL A 99 16.82 -8.49 0.39
N ASN A 100 17.41 -7.37 0.82
CA ASN A 100 18.55 -6.70 0.18
C ASN A 100 18.31 -6.32 -1.29
N GLY A 101 17.07 -5.99 -1.67
CA GLY A 101 16.75 -5.61 -3.05
C GLY A 101 16.55 -6.78 -4.00
N VAL A 102 16.69 -8.04 -3.54
CA VAL A 102 16.56 -9.23 -4.37
C VAL A 102 15.10 -9.66 -4.42
N ALA A 103 14.40 -9.28 -5.49
CA ALA A 103 12.98 -9.56 -5.63
C ALA A 103 12.66 -11.05 -5.48
N GLU A 104 13.52 -11.93 -6.00
CA GLU A 104 13.40 -13.39 -5.97
C GLU A 104 13.38 -13.97 -4.55
N ASP A 105 14.02 -13.29 -3.60
CA ASP A 105 14.14 -13.72 -2.21
C ASP A 105 12.91 -13.33 -1.37
N LEU A 106 11.95 -12.60 -1.95
CA LEU A 106 10.69 -12.30 -1.28
C LEU A 106 9.90 -13.58 -0.99
N THR A 107 9.37 -13.67 0.23
CA THR A 107 8.45 -14.74 0.64
C THR A 107 7.20 -14.16 1.28
N TRP A 108 6.18 -15.00 1.44
CA TRP A 108 4.96 -14.64 2.17
C TRP A 108 5.29 -14.18 3.60
N GLU A 109 6.20 -14.84 4.30
CA GLU A 109 6.57 -14.56 5.68
C GLU A 109 7.18 -13.15 5.82
N VAL A 110 8.14 -12.79 4.95
CA VAL A 110 8.74 -11.45 4.95
C VAL A 110 7.68 -10.37 4.70
N PHE A 111 6.76 -10.64 3.76
CA PHE A 111 5.70 -9.70 3.44
C PHE A 111 4.67 -9.58 4.57
N ARG A 112 4.24 -10.71 5.15
CA ARG A 112 3.32 -10.79 6.29
C ARG A 112 3.87 -10.02 7.49
N ASP A 113 5.11 -10.26 7.85
CA ASP A 113 5.75 -9.59 8.98
C ASP A 113 5.86 -8.08 8.72
N THR A 114 6.05 -7.67 7.46
CA THR A 114 6.03 -6.25 7.05
C THR A 114 4.64 -5.64 7.14
N LEU A 115 3.57 -6.37 6.81
CA LEU A 115 2.20 -5.89 6.97
C LEU A 115 1.86 -5.66 8.44
N ILE A 116 2.22 -6.62 9.32
CA ILE A 116 1.99 -6.52 10.76
C ILE A 116 2.76 -5.34 11.34
N GLU A 117 4.05 -5.24 11.04
CA GLU A 117 4.90 -4.14 11.50
C GLU A 117 4.31 -2.76 11.14
N GLN A 118 3.87 -2.58 9.89
CA GLN A 118 3.29 -1.31 9.46
C GLN A 118 1.90 -1.04 10.05
N ALA A 119 1.10 -2.09 10.26
CA ALA A 119 -0.21 -1.96 10.87
C ALA A 119 -0.10 -1.60 12.36
N GLU A 120 0.89 -2.15 13.07
CA GLU A 120 1.22 -1.81 14.45
C GLU A 120 1.69 -0.36 14.58
N GLN A 121 2.45 0.15 13.60
CA GLN A 121 2.86 1.57 13.57
C GLN A 121 1.71 2.55 13.33
N GLY A 122 0.58 2.10 12.77
CA GLY A 122 -0.57 2.97 12.46
C GLY A 122 -0.72 3.36 10.99
N VAL A 123 -0.20 2.59 10.03
CA VAL A 123 -0.50 2.85 8.61
C VAL A 123 -1.99 2.61 8.34
N ASP A 124 -2.67 3.60 7.75
CA ASP A 124 -4.13 3.58 7.54
C ASP A 124 -4.55 2.83 6.28
N TYR A 125 -3.70 2.78 5.25
CA TYR A 125 -4.00 2.02 4.05
C TYR A 125 -2.77 1.44 3.35
N PHE A 126 -2.95 0.23 2.81
CA PHE A 126 -1.90 -0.45 2.06
C PHE A 126 -2.20 -0.49 0.57
N THR A 127 -1.19 -0.11 -0.22
CA THR A 127 -1.16 -0.38 -1.65
C THR A 127 -0.67 -1.79 -1.93
N ILE A 128 -1.60 -2.69 -2.27
CA ILE A 128 -1.33 -4.12 -2.48
C ILE A 128 -1.51 -4.49 -3.96
N HIS A 129 -0.47 -5.09 -4.55
CA HIS A 129 -0.41 -5.44 -5.97
C HIS A 129 -0.92 -6.86 -6.28
N ALA A 130 -1.97 -7.32 -5.57
CA ALA A 130 -2.55 -8.67 -5.72
C ALA A 130 -3.09 -8.97 -7.13
N GLY A 131 -3.33 -7.94 -7.94
CA GLY A 131 -3.80 -8.07 -9.32
C GLY A 131 -2.72 -8.48 -10.33
N VAL A 132 -1.44 -8.40 -9.95
CA VAL A 132 -0.32 -8.88 -10.78
C VAL A 132 -0.24 -10.40 -10.64
N ARG A 133 -0.84 -11.08 -11.61
CA ARG A 133 -0.88 -12.55 -11.69
C ARG A 133 0.10 -13.04 -12.73
N LEU A 134 0.65 -14.24 -12.53
CA LEU A 134 1.63 -14.84 -13.46
C LEU A 134 1.13 -14.79 -14.92
N LYS A 135 -0.13 -15.19 -15.14
CA LYS A 135 -0.76 -15.20 -16.48
C LYS A 135 -0.92 -13.80 -17.12
N HIS A 136 -0.83 -12.72 -16.35
CA HIS A 136 -0.95 -11.35 -16.86
C HIS A 136 0.40 -10.78 -17.31
N VAL A 137 1.52 -11.32 -16.83
CA VAL A 137 2.86 -10.80 -17.14
C VAL A 137 3.17 -10.85 -18.65
N PRO A 138 2.86 -11.94 -19.40
CA PRO A 138 3.09 -11.95 -20.85
C PRO A 138 2.30 -10.89 -21.63
N LEU A 139 1.17 -10.42 -21.10
CA LEU A 139 0.34 -9.38 -21.74
C LEU A 139 1.01 -8.00 -21.77
N THR A 140 2.16 -7.84 -21.10
CA THR A 140 2.91 -6.58 -21.06
C THR A 140 4.12 -6.56 -21.97
N ILE A 141 4.43 -7.65 -22.68
CA ILE A 141 5.63 -7.78 -23.53
C ILE A 141 5.63 -6.76 -24.68
N ASP A 142 4.48 -6.56 -25.33
CA ASP A 142 4.37 -5.66 -26.48
C ASP A 142 4.15 -4.17 -26.11
N ARG A 143 4.24 -3.84 -24.82
CA ARG A 143 4.10 -2.44 -24.38
C ARG A 143 5.37 -1.67 -24.66
N ILE A 144 5.22 -0.48 -25.26
CA ILE A 144 6.32 0.46 -25.50
C ILE A 144 7.14 0.73 -24.23
N THR A 145 6.49 0.84 -23.08
CA THR A 145 7.12 1.18 -21.79
C THR A 145 7.07 0.04 -20.75
N GLY A 146 6.62 -1.16 -21.13
CA GLY A 146 6.55 -2.31 -20.23
C GLY A 146 5.64 -2.09 -19.00
N ILE A 147 6.12 -2.54 -17.82
CA ILE A 147 5.47 -2.34 -16.52
C ILE A 147 6.15 -1.15 -15.81
N VAL A 148 5.39 -0.06 -15.62
CA VAL A 148 5.89 1.19 -15.01
C VAL A 148 5.57 1.32 -13.53
N SER A 149 4.73 0.43 -12.98
CA SER A 149 4.50 0.35 -11.54
C SER A 149 5.69 -0.33 -10.87
N ARG A 150 6.40 0.36 -9.97
CA ARG A 150 7.53 -0.21 -9.21
C ARG A 150 7.11 -1.50 -8.48
N GLY A 151 6.03 -1.45 -7.70
CA GLY A 151 5.51 -2.63 -6.99
C GLY A 151 5.02 -3.74 -7.93
N GLY A 152 4.40 -3.37 -9.06
CA GLY A 152 3.99 -4.32 -10.08
C GLY A 152 5.17 -5.03 -10.75
N SER A 153 6.25 -4.31 -11.04
CA SER A 153 7.47 -4.86 -11.64
C SER A 153 8.20 -5.79 -10.68
N ILE A 154 8.23 -5.49 -9.38
CA ILE A 154 8.76 -6.39 -8.35
C ILE A 154 8.00 -7.72 -8.36
N MET A 155 6.66 -7.67 -8.33
CA MET A 155 5.84 -8.88 -8.34
C MET A 155 5.92 -9.65 -9.65
N ALA A 156 5.98 -8.96 -10.80
CA ALA A 156 6.17 -9.61 -12.10
C ALA A 156 7.51 -10.35 -12.15
N LYS A 157 8.59 -9.72 -11.68
CA LYS A 157 9.93 -10.34 -11.59
C LYS A 157 9.90 -11.59 -10.71
N TRP A 158 9.30 -11.51 -9.52
CA TRP A 158 9.16 -12.65 -8.61
C TRP A 158 8.36 -13.81 -9.26
N CYS A 159 7.22 -13.51 -9.88
CA CYS A 159 6.40 -14.53 -10.55
C CYS A 159 7.16 -15.24 -11.68
N LEU A 160 7.96 -14.50 -12.46
CA LEU A 160 8.75 -15.07 -13.55
C LEU A 160 9.92 -15.91 -13.04
N ALA A 161 10.61 -15.46 -11.99
CA ALA A 161 11.75 -16.18 -11.42
C ALA A 161 11.36 -17.55 -10.84
N HIS A 162 10.21 -17.61 -10.16
CA HIS A 162 9.69 -18.85 -9.54
C HIS A 162 8.72 -19.63 -10.43
N HIS A 163 8.33 -19.06 -11.55
CA HIS A 163 7.28 -19.56 -12.44
C HIS A 163 6.00 -20.00 -11.70
N THR A 164 5.61 -19.24 -10.67
CA THR A 164 4.44 -19.54 -9.82
C THR A 164 3.51 -18.34 -9.71
N GLU A 165 2.30 -18.57 -9.20
CA GLU A 165 1.33 -17.50 -8.99
C GLU A 165 1.77 -16.58 -7.84
N SER A 166 1.46 -15.28 -7.96
CA SER A 166 1.78 -14.26 -6.97
C SER A 166 1.42 -14.68 -5.55
N PHE A 167 2.39 -14.70 -4.63
CA PHE A 167 2.14 -15.02 -3.23
C PHE A 167 1.16 -14.03 -2.58
N ILE A 168 1.14 -12.77 -3.04
CA ILE A 168 0.16 -11.77 -2.58
C ILE A 168 -1.26 -12.17 -2.99
N TYR A 169 -1.42 -12.76 -4.18
CA TYR A 169 -2.72 -13.26 -4.66
C TYR A 169 -3.15 -14.52 -3.92
N THR A 170 -2.23 -15.47 -3.70
CA THR A 170 -2.56 -16.75 -3.05
C THR A 170 -2.85 -16.60 -1.56
N HIS A 171 -2.21 -15.65 -0.87
CA HIS A 171 -2.44 -15.35 0.56
C HIS A 171 -3.40 -14.17 0.80
N PHE A 172 -4.21 -13.78 -0.20
CA PHE A 172 -5.06 -12.60 -0.11
C PHE A 172 -6.05 -12.63 1.07
N GLU A 173 -6.53 -13.82 1.46
CA GLU A 173 -7.43 -13.97 2.61
C GLU A 173 -6.70 -13.70 3.94
N GLU A 174 -5.48 -14.19 4.11
CA GLU A 174 -4.65 -13.90 5.29
C GLU A 174 -4.30 -12.41 5.38
N ILE A 175 -4.02 -11.77 4.24
CA ILE A 175 -3.83 -10.31 4.19
C ILE A 175 -5.09 -9.59 4.69
N CYS A 176 -6.28 -10.03 4.28
CA CYS A 176 -7.54 -9.44 4.75
C CYS A 176 -7.70 -9.57 6.27
N GLU A 177 -7.37 -10.72 6.86
CA GLU A 177 -7.48 -10.93 8.31
C GLU A 177 -6.50 -10.04 9.09
N ILE A 178 -5.26 -9.88 8.61
CA ILE A 178 -4.30 -8.93 9.21
C ILE A 178 -4.85 -7.52 9.17
N MET A 179 -5.26 -7.04 7.98
CA MET A 179 -5.73 -5.67 7.81
C MET A 179 -6.99 -5.38 8.63
N LYS A 180 -7.90 -6.34 8.74
CA LYS A 180 -9.11 -6.26 9.55
C LYS A 180 -8.82 -6.13 11.04
N ALA A 181 -7.76 -6.77 11.54
CA ALA A 181 -7.40 -6.70 12.97
C ALA A 181 -7.01 -5.27 13.42
N TYR A 182 -6.57 -4.42 12.49
CA TYR A 182 -6.09 -3.07 12.75
C TYR A 182 -6.93 -1.96 12.07
N ASP A 183 -8.00 -2.32 11.35
CA ASP A 183 -8.79 -1.42 10.50
C ASP A 183 -7.99 -0.72 9.39
N VAL A 184 -7.03 -1.44 8.79
CA VAL A 184 -6.26 -0.94 7.64
C VAL A 184 -7.10 -1.05 6.36
N THR A 185 -7.22 0.05 5.63
CA THR A 185 -7.95 0.11 4.37
C THR A 185 -7.15 -0.46 3.20
N PHE A 186 -7.80 -1.21 2.32
CA PHE A 186 -7.18 -1.65 1.06
C PHE A 186 -7.14 -0.53 0.02
N HIS A 187 -5.93 -0.27 -0.50
CA HIS A 187 -5.72 0.41 -1.76
C HIS A 187 -5.24 -0.61 -2.80
N SER A 188 -6.13 -1.03 -3.72
CA SER A 188 -5.76 -2.02 -4.73
C SER A 188 -5.25 -1.34 -5.99
N VAL A 189 -4.00 -1.63 -6.36
CA VAL A 189 -3.42 -1.22 -7.64
C VAL A 189 -3.36 -2.44 -8.56
N MET A 190 -4.08 -2.36 -9.68
CA MET A 190 -3.90 -3.32 -10.78
C MET A 190 -2.71 -2.87 -11.62
N GLY A 191 -1.54 -3.46 -11.37
CA GLY A 191 -0.27 -3.14 -12.06
C GLY A 191 -0.26 -3.37 -13.58
N CYS A 192 -1.33 -3.95 -14.15
CA CYS A 192 -1.43 -4.23 -15.59
C CYS A 192 -2.62 -3.54 -16.30
N VAL A 193 -3.70 -3.09 -15.64
CA VAL A 193 -4.83 -2.36 -16.28
C VAL A 193 -5.58 -1.54 -15.21
N GLN A 194 -6.07 -0.33 -15.53
CA GLN A 194 -6.95 0.51 -14.70
C GLN A 194 -8.03 -0.29 -13.94
N GLY A 195 -8.17 -0.03 -12.63
CA GLY A 195 -8.74 -0.97 -11.66
C GLY A 195 -10.27 -1.01 -11.52
N VAL A 196 -10.83 -2.22 -11.30
CA VAL A 196 -12.20 -2.48 -10.76
C VAL A 196 -12.35 -3.87 -10.06
N LEU A 197 -11.29 -4.62 -9.72
CA LEU A 197 -11.48 -6.04 -9.35
C LEU A 197 -11.80 -6.32 -7.86
N LEU A 198 -11.43 -5.44 -6.92
CA LEU A 198 -11.46 -5.77 -5.48
C LEU A 198 -12.88 -5.88 -4.87
N MET A 199 -13.82 -5.01 -5.26
CA MET A 199 -15.18 -5.03 -4.69
C MET A 199 -15.97 -6.32 -5.02
N ARG A 200 -15.55 -7.09 -6.02
CA ARG A 200 -16.25 -8.31 -6.43
C ARG A 200 -15.84 -9.53 -5.60
N MET A 201 -14.63 -9.54 -5.03
CA MET A 201 -14.14 -10.62 -4.17
C MET A 201 -14.69 -10.51 -2.74
N MET A 202 -14.72 -9.30 -2.15
CA MET A 202 -15.35 -9.09 -0.83
C MET A 202 -16.85 -9.39 -0.79
N ARG A 203 -17.55 -9.32 -1.95
CA ARG A 203 -18.97 -9.70 -2.05
C ARG A 203 -19.23 -11.20 -1.95
N ARG A 204 -18.25 -12.06 -2.24
CA ARG A 204 -18.44 -13.51 -2.15
C ARG A 204 -18.35 -14.02 -0.71
N ASN A 205 -17.54 -13.38 0.13
CA ASN A 205 -17.28 -13.86 1.50
C ASN A 205 -18.16 -13.20 2.58
N LEU A 206 -18.92 -12.16 2.26
CA LEU A 206 -19.95 -11.58 3.16
C LEU A 206 -21.36 -12.12 2.89
N ALA A 207 -21.50 -13.05 1.93
CA ALA A 207 -22.76 -13.69 1.54
C ALA A 207 -22.79 -15.20 1.86
N SER A 208 -21.80 -15.70 2.59
CA SER A 208 -21.71 -17.05 3.17
C SER A 208 -21.63 -16.93 4.68
#